data_AF-A0A8S4F3B4-F1
#
_entry.id   AF-A0A8S4F3B4-F1
#
_cell.length_a   1.000
_cell.length_b   1.000
_cell.length_c   1.000
_cell.angle_alpha   90.00
_cell.angle_beta   90.00
_cell.angle_gamma   90.00
#
_symmetry.space_group_name_H-M   'P 1'
#
loop_
_entity.id
_entity.type
_entity.pdbx_description
1 polymer ?
#
loop_
_entity_poly.entity_id
_entity_poly.type
_entity_poly.pdbx_seq_one_letter_code
_entity_poly.pdbx_strand_id
1 'polypeptide(L)'
;MAITALAGNDDVKRRLIQSGAAPIVVGLLNLHMSNASTAAIILKCIAALVLREPTHSEQMFASGAPDAILECMNSHADNCAVQKNGCWAIRNMVARCREQNAKFHELGAEAILNNAYGRFEKEFGFDIKAALRDLECDVKLDEQWTGKGVQMEQ
;
A
#
# COMPACT_ATOMS: atom_id res chain seq x y z
N MET A 1 15.41 6.28 9.08
CA MET A 1 15.30 5.21 10.11
C MET A 1 14.54 5.64 11.37
N ALA A 2 14.51 6.92 11.77
CA ALA A 2 13.80 7.35 12.98
C ALA A 2 12.26 7.27 12.88
N ILE A 3 11.66 7.71 11.76
CA ILE A 3 10.19 7.79 11.63
C ILE A 3 9.55 6.40 11.58
N THR A 4 10.16 5.43 10.89
CA THR A 4 9.64 4.06 10.78
C THR A 4 9.69 3.28 12.10
N ALA A 5 10.65 3.56 12.98
CA ALA A 5 10.70 2.98 14.33
C ALA A 5 9.65 3.61 15.27
N LEU A 6 9.41 4.92 15.13
CA LEU A 6 8.41 5.66 15.90
C LEU A 6 6.97 5.31 15.49
N ALA A 7 6.75 4.98 14.21
CA ALA A 7 5.48 4.48 13.69
C ALA A 7 5.14 3.04 14.12
N GLY A 8 5.83 2.44 15.10
CA GLY A 8 5.33 1.26 15.82
C GLY A 8 4.36 1.62 16.95
N ASN A 9 4.37 2.88 17.40
CA ASN A 9 3.54 3.39 18.48
C ASN A 9 2.42 4.24 17.89
N ASP A 10 1.17 3.76 17.99
CA ASP A 10 0.02 4.39 17.35
C ASP A 10 -0.25 5.83 17.87
N ASP A 11 0.16 6.15 19.11
CA ASP A 11 0.03 7.51 19.65
C ASP A 11 1.01 8.49 18.99
N VAL A 12 2.18 8.02 18.58
CA VAL A 12 3.18 8.84 17.86
C VAL A 12 2.74 9.07 16.41
N LYS A 13 2.14 8.05 15.77
CA LYS A 13 1.54 8.21 14.43
C LYS A 13 0.46 9.28 14.44
N ARG A 14 -0.47 9.22 15.41
CA ARG A 14 -1.57 10.19 15.53
C ARG A 14 -1.06 11.60 15.72
N ARG A 15 -0.09 11.81 16.61
CA ARG A 15 0.51 13.14 16.80
C ARG A 15 1.22 13.66 15.55
N LEU A 16 1.94 12.81 14.81
CA LEU A 16 2.60 13.21 13.57
C LEU A 16 1.60 13.70 12.52
N ILE A 17 0.55 12.93 12.28
CA ILE A 17 -0.46 13.27 11.27
C ILE A 17 -1.27 14.50 11.70
N GLN A 18 -1.69 14.58 12.98
CA GLN A 18 -2.32 15.78 13.54
C GLN A 18 -1.45 17.05 13.44
N SER A 19 -0.12 16.89 13.38
CA SER A 19 0.83 18.01 13.22
C SER A 19 1.07 18.41 11.75
N GLY A 20 0.33 17.83 10.80
CA GLY A 20 0.48 18.14 9.37
C GLY A 20 1.57 17.35 8.66
N ALA A 21 1.91 16.15 9.14
CA ALA A 21 2.95 15.33 8.50
C ALA A 21 2.54 14.76 7.12
N ALA A 22 1.24 14.62 6.83
CA ALA A 22 0.76 14.05 5.57
C ALA A 22 1.31 14.76 4.31
N PRO A 23 1.13 16.08 4.13
CA PRO A 23 1.68 16.78 2.96
C PRO A 23 3.22 16.76 2.91
N ILE A 24 3.89 16.71 4.07
CA ILE A 24 5.37 16.64 4.14
C ILE A 24 5.84 15.28 3.62
N VAL A 25 5.22 14.18 4.06
CA VAL A 25 5.60 12.83 3.64
C VAL A 25 5.33 12.63 2.14
N VAL A 26 4.20 13.11 1.63
CA VAL A 26 3.91 13.07 0.18
C VAL A 26 4.90 13.94 -0.61
N GLY A 27 5.21 15.14 -0.12
CA GLY A 27 6.22 16.02 -0.72
C GLY A 27 7.61 15.38 -0.77
N LEU A 28 8.02 14.67 0.29
CA LEU A 28 9.27 13.91 0.31
C LEU A 28 9.28 12.77 -0.71
N LEU A 29 8.16 12.07 -0.89
CA LEU A 29 8.05 11.01 -1.90
C LEU A 29 8.27 11.60 -3.30
N ASN A 30 7.60 12.71 -3.61
CA ASN A 30 7.75 13.40 -4.89
C ASN A 30 9.18 13.92 -5.12
N LEU A 31 9.79 14.53 -4.10
CA LEU A 31 11.15 15.06 -4.19
C LEU A 31 12.21 13.97 -4.42
N HIS A 32 12.04 12.81 -3.78
CA HIS A 32 13.03 11.73 -3.82
C HIS A 32 12.58 10.53 -4.66
N MET A 33 11.58 10.72 -5.53
CA MET A 33 10.99 9.64 -6.31
C MET A 33 12.01 8.94 -7.20
N SER A 34 13.04 9.63 -7.70
CA SER A 34 14.09 9.05 -8.54
C SER A 34 15.01 8.06 -7.82
N ASN A 35 15.07 8.08 -6.49
CA ASN A 35 15.90 7.16 -5.70
C ASN A 35 15.05 6.03 -5.11
N ALA A 36 15.13 4.85 -5.71
CA ALA A 36 14.32 3.69 -5.33
C ALA A 36 14.42 3.32 -3.83
N SER A 37 15.62 3.38 -3.24
CA SER A 37 15.83 3.04 -1.83
C SER A 37 15.13 4.03 -0.90
N THR A 38 15.27 5.33 -1.16
CA THR A 38 14.61 6.38 -0.38
C THR A 38 13.10 6.33 -0.57
N ALA A 39 12.64 6.21 -1.82
CA ALA A 39 11.22 6.09 -2.15
C ALA A 39 10.57 4.89 -1.46
N ALA A 40 11.23 3.72 -1.45
CA ALA A 40 10.75 2.54 -0.75
C ALA A 40 10.60 2.78 0.77
N ILE A 41 11.54 3.49 1.40
CA ILE A 41 11.45 3.84 2.83
C ILE A 41 10.27 4.78 3.09
N ILE A 42 10.04 5.75 2.21
CA ILE A 42 8.93 6.70 2.32
C ILE A 42 7.58 5.99 2.13
N LEU A 43 7.44 5.12 1.12
CA LEU A 43 6.25 4.30 0.92
C LEU A 43 5.96 3.41 2.13
N LYS A 44 7.00 2.80 2.72
CA LYS A 44 6.87 2.03 3.96
C LYS A 44 6.38 2.90 5.12
N CYS A 45 6.83 4.15 5.20
CA CYS A 45 6.35 5.11 6.18
C CYS A 45 4.87 5.43 5.98
N ILE A 46 4.43 5.71 4.74
CA ILE A 46 3.02 5.93 4.42
C ILE A 46 2.19 4.71 4.84
N ALA A 47 2.59 3.50 4.42
CA ALA A 47 1.91 2.27 4.77
C ALA A 47 1.77 2.06 6.28
N ALA A 48 2.78 2.43 7.06
CA ALA A 48 2.75 2.34 8.52
C ALA A 48 1.85 3.41 9.17
N LEU A 49 1.83 4.62 8.63
CA LEU A 49 1.03 5.74 9.15
C LEU A 49 -0.47 5.52 8.95
N VAL A 50 -0.87 4.97 7.80
CA VAL A 50 -2.29 4.74 7.45
C VAL A 50 -2.83 3.39 7.95
N LEU A 51 -1.97 2.51 8.46
CA LEU A 51 -2.37 1.19 8.96
C LEU A 51 -3.35 1.31 10.13
N ARG A 52 -4.59 0.83 9.93
CA ARG A 52 -5.69 0.81 10.91
C ARG A 52 -6.12 2.20 11.40
N GLU A 53 -5.78 3.27 10.68
CA GLU A 53 -6.07 4.65 11.05
C GLU A 53 -6.76 5.37 9.84
N PRO A 54 -8.10 5.29 9.70
CA PRO A 54 -8.82 5.83 8.54
C PRO A 54 -8.66 7.34 8.39
N THR A 55 -8.64 8.10 9.49
CA THR A 55 -8.39 9.55 9.46
C THR A 55 -7.00 9.89 8.89
N HIS A 56 -5.99 9.04 9.10
CA HIS A 56 -4.68 9.24 8.47
C HIS A 56 -4.74 8.97 6.97
N SER A 57 -5.51 7.96 6.55
CA SER A 57 -5.76 7.67 5.13
C SER A 57 -6.41 8.87 4.45
N GLU A 58 -7.48 9.43 5.02
CA GLU A 58 -8.15 10.63 4.51
C GLU A 58 -7.21 11.82 4.34
N GLN A 59 -6.34 12.08 5.32
CA GLN A 59 -5.37 13.18 5.23
C GLN A 59 -4.28 12.94 4.18
N MET A 60 -3.79 11.70 4.06
CA MET A 60 -2.84 11.31 3.01
C MET A 60 -3.49 11.44 1.63
N PHE A 61 -4.74 10.99 1.52
CA PHE A 61 -5.53 11.10 0.30
C PHE A 61 -5.70 12.56 -0.14
N ALA A 62 -6.12 13.43 0.78
CA ALA A 62 -6.25 14.87 0.54
C ALA A 62 -4.91 15.55 0.19
N SER A 63 -3.79 14.96 0.59
CA SER A 63 -2.44 15.45 0.29
C SER A 63 -1.89 14.96 -1.07
N GLY A 64 -2.67 14.19 -1.84
CA GLY A 64 -2.25 13.66 -3.15
C GLY A 64 -1.40 12.38 -3.08
N ALA A 65 -1.49 11.62 -1.98
CA ALA A 65 -0.78 10.35 -1.85
C ALA A 65 -1.10 9.32 -2.95
N PRO A 66 -2.36 9.15 -3.44
CA PRO A 66 -2.67 8.16 -4.47
C PRO A 66 -1.83 8.35 -5.74
N ASP A 67 -1.79 9.57 -6.26
CA ASP A 67 -1.03 9.95 -7.45
C ASP A 67 0.47 9.69 -7.24
N ALA A 68 1.04 10.18 -6.13
CA ALA A 68 2.45 10.02 -5.81
C ALA A 68 2.88 8.55 -5.61
N ILE A 69 2.04 7.73 -4.97
CA ILE A 69 2.33 6.30 -4.76
C ILE A 69 2.37 5.57 -6.10
N LEU A 70 1.36 5.76 -6.94
CA LEU A 70 1.27 5.06 -8.22
C LEU A 70 2.33 5.52 -9.21
N GLU A 71 2.63 6.82 -9.27
CA GLU A 71 3.73 7.34 -10.10
C GLU A 71 5.08 6.77 -9.67
N CYS A 72 5.33 6.69 -8.36
CA CYS A 72 6.54 6.08 -7.81
C CYS A 72 6.63 4.58 -8.15
N MET A 73 5.53 3.84 -8.03
CA MET A 73 5.50 2.41 -8.39
C MET A 73 5.74 2.22 -9.88
N ASN A 74 5.17 3.07 -10.73
CA ASN A 74 5.37 2.99 -12.18
C ASN A 74 6.84 3.29 -12.56
N SER A 75 7.44 4.30 -11.93
CA SER A 75 8.84 4.70 -12.15
C SER A 75 9.86 3.63 -11.72
N HIS A 76 9.48 2.72 -10.81
CA HIS A 76 10.33 1.66 -10.28
C HIS A 76 9.66 0.29 -10.36
N ALA A 77 9.11 -0.03 -11.53
CA ALA A 77 8.41 -1.30 -11.78
C ALA A 77 9.27 -2.55 -11.48
N ASP A 78 10.60 -2.45 -11.65
CA ASP A 78 11.54 -3.55 -11.39
C ASP A 78 12.07 -3.60 -9.95
N ASN A 79 11.72 -2.63 -9.09
CA ASN A 79 12.20 -2.60 -7.72
C ASN A 79 11.21 -3.26 -6.76
N CYS A 80 11.54 -4.48 -6.31
CA CYS A 80 10.73 -5.27 -5.40
C CYS A 80 10.33 -4.52 -4.11
N ALA A 81 11.24 -3.74 -3.51
CA ALA A 81 10.95 -3.02 -2.28
C ALA A 81 9.96 -1.87 -2.48
N VAL A 82 10.09 -1.12 -3.59
CA VAL A 82 9.13 -0.08 -3.97
C VAL A 82 7.75 -0.69 -4.22
N GLN A 83 7.67 -1.74 -5.04
CA GLN A 83 6.40 -2.40 -5.35
C GLN A 83 5.71 -2.94 -4.10
N LYS A 84 6.44 -3.64 -3.24
CA LYS A 84 5.91 -4.21 -2.01
C LYS A 84 5.38 -3.14 -1.06
N ASN A 85 6.16 -2.09 -0.82
CA ASN A 85 5.76 -1.04 0.11
C ASN A 85 4.63 -0.17 -0.46
N GLY A 86 4.63 0.10 -1.76
CA GLY A 86 3.53 0.80 -2.45
C GLY A 86 2.23 0.00 -2.40
N CYS A 87 2.29 -1.30 -2.69
CA CYS A 87 1.15 -2.21 -2.54
C CYS A 87 0.57 -2.19 -1.12
N TRP A 88 1.43 -2.24 -0.10
CA TRP A 88 0.98 -2.13 1.29
C TRP A 88 0.37 -0.77 1.63
N ALA A 89 0.92 0.33 1.10
CA ALA A 89 0.36 1.66 1.29
C ALA A 89 -1.06 1.75 0.71
N ILE A 90 -1.25 1.33 -0.55
CA ILE A 90 -2.55 1.31 -1.21
C ILE A 90 -3.55 0.47 -0.41
N ARG A 91 -3.20 -0.79 -0.14
CA ARG A 91 -4.07 -1.71 0.63
C ARG A 91 -4.49 -1.11 1.96
N ASN A 92 -3.55 -0.55 2.72
CA ASN A 92 -3.85 0.01 4.03
C ASN A 92 -4.73 1.26 3.94
N MET A 93 -4.55 2.09 2.90
CA MET A 93 -5.40 3.27 2.67
C MET A 93 -6.85 2.87 2.38
N VAL A 94 -7.06 1.87 1.53
CA VAL A 94 -8.41 1.52 1.06
C VAL A 94 -9.16 0.53 1.95
N ALA A 95 -8.45 -0.26 2.79
CA ALA A 95 -9.06 -1.31 3.60
C ALA A 95 -10.21 -0.85 4.52
N ARG A 96 -10.24 0.44 4.90
CA ARG A 96 -11.30 1.05 5.73
C ARG A 96 -11.89 2.33 5.11
N CYS A 97 -11.50 2.68 3.89
CA CYS A 97 -11.89 3.90 3.17
C CYS A 97 -12.17 3.55 1.70
N ARG A 98 -13.17 2.69 1.45
CA ARG A 98 -13.47 2.16 0.11
C ARG A 98 -13.91 3.23 -0.87
N GLU A 99 -14.44 4.35 -0.38
CA GLU A 99 -14.76 5.54 -1.17
C GLU A 99 -13.54 6.11 -1.91
N GLN A 100 -12.31 5.80 -1.46
CA GLN A 100 -11.07 6.20 -2.14
C GLN A 100 -10.75 5.34 -3.37
N ASN A 101 -11.38 4.17 -3.52
CA ASN A 101 -11.10 3.22 -4.62
C ASN A 101 -11.27 3.88 -5.99
N ALA A 102 -12.31 4.71 -6.17
CA ALA A 102 -12.60 5.38 -7.44
C ALA A 102 -11.37 6.13 -7.99
N LYS A 103 -10.68 6.90 -7.14
CA LYS A 103 -9.48 7.64 -7.53
C LYS A 103 -8.31 6.71 -7.85
N PHE A 104 -8.14 5.61 -7.11
CA PHE A 104 -7.12 4.61 -7.44
C PHE A 104 -7.40 3.92 -8.79
N HIS A 105 -8.66 3.64 -9.12
CA HIS A 105 -9.04 3.09 -10.43
C HIS A 105 -8.78 4.09 -11.56
N GLU A 106 -9.17 5.36 -11.39
CA GLU A 106 -8.91 6.43 -12.37
C GLU A 106 -7.41 6.57 -12.68
N LEU A 107 -6.56 6.38 -11.67
CA LEU A 107 -5.10 6.44 -11.80
C LEU A 107 -4.48 5.14 -12.34
N GLY A 108 -5.27 4.10 -12.62
CA GLY A 108 -4.79 2.84 -13.18
C GLY A 108 -4.10 1.92 -12.17
N ALA A 109 -4.47 1.98 -10.89
CA ALA A 109 -3.89 1.14 -9.83
C ALA A 109 -3.94 -0.35 -10.16
N GLU A 110 -5.02 -0.83 -10.78
CA GLU A 110 -5.18 -2.23 -11.17
C GLU A 110 -4.10 -2.71 -12.14
N ALA A 111 -3.80 -1.92 -13.18
CA ALA A 111 -2.79 -2.27 -14.16
C ALA A 111 -1.39 -2.30 -13.52
N ILE A 112 -1.09 -1.36 -12.63
CA ILE A 112 0.17 -1.28 -11.90
C ILE A 112 0.34 -2.48 -10.96
N LEU A 113 -0.70 -2.82 -10.19
CA LEU A 113 -0.67 -3.96 -9.28
C LEU A 113 -0.58 -5.30 -10.04
N ASN A 114 -1.28 -5.45 -11.15
CA ASN A 114 -1.15 -6.63 -12.01
C ASN A 114 0.25 -6.75 -12.64
N ASN A 115 0.87 -5.62 -13.02
CA ASN A 115 2.26 -5.62 -13.48
C ASN A 115 3.22 -6.07 -12.36
N ALA A 116 3.03 -5.56 -11.14
CA ALA A 116 3.78 -5.99 -9.97
C ALA A 116 3.58 -7.49 -9.69
N TYR A 117 2.36 -8.01 -9.85
CA TYR A 117 2.05 -9.43 -9.68
C TYR A 117 2.83 -10.29 -10.66
N GLY A 118 2.80 -9.95 -11.96
CA GLY A 118 3.53 -10.70 -12.99
C GLY A 118 5.05 -10.74 -12.77
N ARG A 119 5.61 -9.79 -12.01
CA ARG A 119 7.03 -9.70 -11.69
C ARG A 119 7.41 -10.36 -10.37
N PHE A 120 6.56 -10.23 -9.34
CA PHE A 120 6.90 -10.55 -7.96
C PHE A 120 5.88 -11.45 -7.25
N GLU A 121 5.13 -12.25 -8.01
CA GLU A 121 4.13 -13.17 -7.44
C GLU A 121 4.72 -14.13 -6.39
N LYS A 122 5.98 -14.56 -6.55
CA LYS A 122 6.65 -15.51 -5.65
C LYS A 122 7.07 -14.85 -4.33
N GLU A 123 7.34 -13.54 -4.35
CA GLU A 123 7.86 -12.80 -3.22
C GLU A 123 6.76 -12.23 -2.34
N PHE A 124 5.71 -11.66 -2.94
CA PHE A 124 4.59 -11.04 -2.20
C PHE A 124 3.26 -11.04 -2.97
N GLY A 125 3.05 -12.00 -3.88
CA GLY A 125 1.82 -12.09 -4.69
C GLY A 125 0.52 -12.12 -3.89
N PHE A 126 0.53 -12.72 -2.69
CA PHE A 126 -0.62 -12.69 -1.79
C PHE A 126 -1.00 -11.26 -1.36
N ASP A 127 -0.01 -10.42 -1.04
CA ASP A 127 -0.26 -9.04 -0.65
C ASP A 127 -0.83 -8.22 -1.82
N ILE A 128 -0.37 -8.49 -3.05
CA ILE A 128 -0.87 -7.85 -4.26
C ILE A 128 -2.32 -8.24 -4.52
N LYS A 129 -2.65 -9.54 -4.47
CA LYS A 129 -4.04 -10.00 -4.59
C LYS A 129 -4.93 -9.41 -3.50
N ALA A 130 -4.42 -9.26 -2.28
CA ALA A 130 -5.16 -8.61 -1.19
C ALA A 130 -5.41 -7.11 -1.47
N ALA A 131 -4.43 -6.39 -2.01
CA ALA A 131 -4.61 -4.99 -2.41
C ALA A 131 -5.64 -4.84 -3.53
N LEU A 132 -5.55 -5.67 -4.58
CA LEU A 132 -6.52 -5.70 -5.68
C LEU A 132 -7.94 -6.01 -5.19
N ARG A 133 -8.10 -6.97 -4.27
CA ARG A 133 -9.39 -7.29 -3.66
C ARG A 133 -9.95 -6.13 -2.85
N ASP A 134 -9.12 -5.47 -2.04
CA ASP A 134 -9.55 -4.34 -1.21
C ASP A 134 -9.90 -3.11 -2.07
N LEU A 135 -9.28 -2.99 -3.24
CA LEU A 135 -9.66 -2.07 -4.32
C LEU A 135 -10.93 -2.50 -5.09
N GLU A 136 -11.49 -3.68 -4.84
CA GLU A 136 -12.66 -4.20 -5.59
C GLU A 136 -12.39 -4.44 -7.08
N CYS A 137 -11.13 -4.70 -7.44
CA CYS A 137 -10.75 -5.19 -8.76
C CYS A 137 -11.15 -6.67 -8.93
N ASP A 138 -11.32 -7.12 -10.18
CA ASP A 138 -11.61 -8.51 -10.48
C ASP A 138 -10.36 -9.39 -10.28
N VAL A 139 -10.29 -10.06 -9.13
CA VAL A 139 -9.15 -10.92 -8.77
C VAL A 139 -9.58 -12.38 -8.87
N LYS A 140 -8.92 -13.13 -9.76
CA LYS A 140 -8.96 -14.59 -9.73
C LYS A 140 -8.18 -15.09 -8.51
N LEU A 141 -8.92 -15.37 -7.43
CA LEU A 141 -8.41 -16.06 -6.26
C LEU A 141 -8.25 -17.54 -6.61
N ASP A 142 -7.01 -17.98 -6.82
CA ASP A 142 -6.71 -19.41 -6.78
C ASP A 142 -6.79 -19.83 -5.30
N GLU A 143 -7.89 -20.49 -4.93
CA GLU A 143 -8.07 -21.04 -3.60
C GLU A 143 -7.00 -22.10 -3.34
N GLN A 144 -5.96 -21.75 -2.58
CA GLN A 144 -4.92 -22.70 -2.15
C GLN A 144 -5.39 -23.65 -1.02
N TRP A 145 -6.68 -23.66 -0.69
CA TRP A 145 -7.24 -24.47 0.39
C TRP A 145 -8.19 -25.54 -0.16
N THR A 146 -7.65 -26.62 -0.71
CA THR A 146 -8.41 -27.88 -0.83
C THR A 146 -8.46 -28.52 0.56
N GLY A 147 -9.43 -28.14 1.38
CA GLY A 147 -9.72 -28.81 2.63
C GLY A 147 -10.10 -30.26 2.35
N LYS A 148 -9.12 -31.17 2.36
CA LYS A 148 -9.42 -32.60 2.44
C LYS A 148 -9.94 -32.86 3.84
N GLY A 149 -11.26 -32.94 3.96
CA GLY A 149 -11.94 -33.34 5.18
C GLY A 149 -11.35 -34.66 5.66
N VAL A 150 -10.64 -34.62 6.79
CA VAL A 150 -10.27 -35.83 7.53
C VAL A 150 -11.57 -36.36 8.11
N GLN A 151 -12.12 -37.41 7.49
CA GLN A 151 -13.16 -38.21 8.13
C GLN A 151 -12.55 -38.79 9.41
N MET A 152 -13.10 -38.42 10.56
CA MET A 152 -12.82 -39.11 11.81
C MET A 152 -13.67 -40.39 11.82
N GLU A 153 -13.02 -41.55 11.71
CA GLU A 153 -13.65 -42.84 11.98
C GLU A 153 -14.00 -42.92 13.47
N GLN A 154 -15.22 -43.40 13.73
CA GLN A 154 -15.82 -43.61 15.05
C GLN A 154 -15.27 -44.87 15.73
#